data_AF-A0A0M0BNR7-F1
#
_entry.id   AF-A0A0M0BNR7-F1
#
_cell.length_a   1.000
_cell.length_b   1.000
_cell.length_c   1.000
_cell.angle_alpha   90.00
_cell.angle_beta   90.00
_cell.angle_gamma   90.00
#
_symmetry.space_group_name_H-M   'P 1'
#
loop_
_entity.id
_entity.type
_entity.pdbx_description
1 polymer ?
#
loop_
_entity_poly.entity_id
_entity_poly.type
_entity_poly.pdbx_seq_one_letter_code
_entity_poly.pdbx_strand_id
1 'polypeptide(L)'
;GRIVQSTHAFGTLGRAVNRRFGAIQVDEIIAHVLRLFGVGTKVACEVACMAVDAGCLRTDEDTIAIGGTGGGADTAIVLQPSNTHTFFETRIKEIICKPRG
;
A
#
# COMPACT_ATOMS: atom_id res chain seq x y z
N GLY A 1 -17.19 4.79 10.41
CA GLY A 1 -16.13 3.83 10.05
C GLY A 1 -15.05 3.80 11.12
N ARG A 2 -14.12 2.85 11.08
CA ARG A 2 -12.90 2.85 11.92
C ARG A 2 -11.86 3.78 11.28
N ILE A 3 -11.06 4.45 12.10
CA ILE A 3 -9.96 5.33 11.64
C ILE A 3 -8.66 4.68 12.08
N VAL A 4 -7.75 4.46 11.13
CA VAL A 4 -6.39 3.96 11.39
C VAL A 4 -5.41 5.10 11.13
N GLN A 5 -4.61 5.43 12.15
CA GLN A 5 -3.46 6.31 12.02
C GLN A 5 -2.23 5.52 12.42
N SER A 6 -1.36 5.25 11.46
CA SER A 6 -0.11 4.52 11.67
C SER A 6 0.97 5.05 10.73
N THR A 7 2.17 4.52 10.87
CA THR A 7 3.25 4.80 9.95
C THR A 7 2.97 4.17 8.58
N HIS A 8 3.50 4.79 7.52
CA HIS A 8 3.35 4.26 6.16
C HIS A 8 4.16 2.97 6.01
N ALA A 9 3.50 1.88 5.62
CA ALA A 9 4.14 0.57 5.46
C ALA A 9 5.26 0.57 4.40
N PHE A 10 5.14 1.36 3.32
CA PHE A 10 6.11 1.40 2.22
C PHE A 10 6.93 2.69 2.19
N GLY A 11 7.49 3.08 3.35
CA GLY A 11 8.39 4.23 3.43
C GLY A 11 8.71 4.66 4.85
N THR A 12 8.69 3.72 5.79
CA THR A 12 8.72 3.94 7.25
C THR A 12 10.09 4.50 7.67
N LEU A 13 10.98 3.65 8.17
CA LEU A 13 12.36 4.01 8.47
C LEU A 13 13.15 4.28 7.17
N GLY A 14 12.76 3.65 6.05
CA GLY A 14 13.44 3.80 4.78
C GLY A 14 13.53 5.24 4.30
N ARG A 15 12.49 6.04 4.55
CA ARG A 15 12.48 7.47 4.24
C ARG A 15 13.48 8.28 5.06
N ALA A 16 13.73 7.91 6.32
CA ALA A 16 14.74 8.57 7.13
C ALA A 16 16.15 8.27 6.62
N VAL A 17 16.41 7.01 6.22
CA VAL A 17 17.68 6.59 5.61
C VAL A 17 17.93 7.32 4.30
N ASN A 18 16.92 7.37 3.42
CA ASN A 18 16.98 8.10 2.16
C ASN A 18 17.32 9.59 2.38
N ARG A 19 16.61 10.27 3.28
CA ARG A 19 16.85 11.70 3.56
C ARG A 19 18.22 12.02 4.13
N ARG A 20 18.77 11.13 4.97
CA ARG A 20 20.06 11.36 5.64
C ARG A 20 21.24 10.96 4.79
N PHE A 21 21.13 9.88 4.02
CA PHE A 21 22.26 9.22 3.37
C PHE A 21 22.11 9.09 1.85
N GLY A 22 20.96 9.47 1.27
CA GLY A 22 20.71 9.32 -0.17
C GLY A 22 20.55 7.87 -0.63
N ALA A 23 20.30 6.94 0.29
CA ALA A 23 20.23 5.51 0.01
C ALA A 23 18.77 5.03 -0.09
N ILE A 24 18.47 4.31 -1.18
CA ILE A 24 17.18 3.61 -1.36
C ILE A 24 17.10 2.39 -0.42
N GLN A 25 15.90 2.09 0.06
CA GLN A 25 15.62 0.96 0.96
C GLN A 25 14.57 0.01 0.37
N VAL A 26 14.44 -1.19 0.93
CA VAL A 26 13.60 -2.27 0.39
C VAL A 26 12.12 -1.89 0.32
N ASP A 27 11.61 -1.15 1.30
CA ASP A 27 10.25 -0.62 1.34
C ASP A 27 10.00 0.37 0.20
N GLU A 28 10.99 1.21 -0.11
CA GLU A 28 10.93 2.16 -1.21
C GLU A 28 11.03 1.47 -2.58
N ILE A 29 11.83 0.40 -2.71
CA ILE A 29 11.89 -0.43 -3.92
C ILE A 29 10.52 -1.05 -4.21
N ILE A 30 9.87 -1.67 -3.22
CA ILE A 30 8.52 -2.24 -3.36
C ILE A 30 7.53 -1.14 -3.77
N ALA A 31 7.60 0.03 -3.13
CA ALA A 31 6.76 1.16 -3.50
C ALA A 31 6.97 1.58 -4.97
N HIS A 32 8.21 1.62 -5.46
CA HIS A 32 8.51 1.94 -6.85
C HIS A 32 7.99 0.88 -7.84
N VAL A 33 8.09 -0.41 -7.49
CA VAL A 33 7.52 -1.49 -8.32
C VAL A 33 5.99 -1.37 -8.39
N LEU A 34 5.29 -1.14 -7.28
CA LEU A 34 3.84 -0.95 -7.29
C LEU A 34 3.42 0.30 -8.07
N ARG A 35 4.23 1.36 -8.05
CA ARG A 35 4.00 2.57 -8.85
C ARG A 35 4.07 2.35 -10.36
N LEU A 36 4.60 1.21 -10.84
CA LEU A 36 4.46 0.82 -12.25
C LEU A 36 2.99 0.63 -12.66
N PHE A 37 2.11 0.36 -11.69
CA PHE A 37 0.66 0.29 -11.87
C PHE A 37 -0.05 1.59 -11.42
N GLY A 38 0.70 2.67 -11.17
CA GLY A 38 0.20 3.95 -10.68
C GLY A 38 0.42 4.17 -9.18
N VAL A 39 0.49 5.45 -8.77
CA VAL A 39 0.69 5.85 -7.37
C VAL A 39 -0.46 5.34 -6.49
N GLY A 40 -1.70 5.41 -6.97
CA GLY A 40 -2.87 4.90 -6.28
C GLY A 40 -2.76 3.41 -5.97
N THR A 41 -2.21 2.58 -6.86
CA THR A 41 -2.02 1.13 -6.60
C THR A 41 -1.07 0.89 -5.43
N LYS A 42 0.05 1.61 -5.37
CA LYS A 42 0.97 1.57 -4.22
C LYS A 42 0.23 1.92 -2.93
N VAL A 43 -0.51 3.03 -2.94
CA VAL A 43 -1.25 3.50 -1.76
C VAL A 43 -2.32 2.50 -1.33
N ALA A 44 -3.08 1.92 -2.26
CA ALA A 44 -4.11 0.93 -1.96
C ALA A 44 -3.54 -0.31 -1.25
N CYS A 45 -2.42 -0.85 -1.74
CA CYS A 45 -1.72 -1.94 -1.05
C CYS A 45 -1.18 -1.52 0.33
N GLU A 46 -0.59 -0.32 0.42
CA GLU A 46 0.01 0.21 1.66
C GLU A 46 -1.04 0.35 2.78
N VAL A 47 -2.18 0.97 2.48
CA VAL A 47 -3.23 1.21 3.49
C VAL A 47 -3.97 -0.07 3.86
N ALA A 48 -4.05 -1.05 2.96
CA ALA A 48 -4.63 -2.35 3.27
C ALA A 48 -3.76 -3.11 4.29
N CYS A 49 -2.44 -3.14 4.11
CA CYS A 49 -1.51 -3.71 5.09
C CYS A 49 -1.57 -2.97 6.43
N MET A 50 -1.58 -1.63 6.41
CA MET A 50 -1.71 -0.82 7.63
C MET A 50 -3.02 -1.13 8.39
N ALA A 51 -4.11 -1.38 7.66
CA ALA A 51 -5.40 -1.72 8.26
C ALA A 51 -5.43 -3.14 8.83
N VAL A 52 -4.75 -4.10 8.20
CA VAL A 52 -4.55 -5.45 8.75
C VAL A 52 -3.69 -5.39 10.02
N ASP A 53 -2.54 -4.69 9.99
CA ASP A 53 -1.65 -4.54 11.15
C ASP A 53 -2.38 -3.90 12.35
N ALA A 54 -3.35 -3.02 12.09
CA ALA A 54 -4.19 -2.38 13.11
C ALA A 54 -5.38 -3.24 13.58
N GLY A 55 -5.52 -4.48 13.12
CA GLY A 55 -6.65 -5.37 13.45
C GLY A 55 -8.00 -4.88 12.91
N CYS A 56 -8.00 -4.04 11.87
CA CYS A 56 -9.20 -3.49 11.27
C CYS A 56 -9.72 -4.30 10.07
N LEU A 57 -8.87 -5.10 9.44
CA LEU A 57 -9.22 -6.03 8.36
C LEU A 57 -8.79 -7.45 8.72
N ARG A 58 -9.54 -8.44 8.26
CA ARG A 58 -9.10 -9.84 8.32
C ARG A 58 -8.25 -10.18 7.09
N THR A 59 -7.38 -11.18 7.24
CA THR A 59 -6.49 -11.66 6.17
C THR A 59 -7.09 -12.79 5.34
N ASP A 60 -8.22 -13.37 5.76
CA ASP A 60 -8.89 -14.48 5.11
C ASP A 60 -10.08 -14.07 4.23
N GLU A 61 -10.29 -12.76 4.02
CA GLU A 61 -11.35 -12.20 3.20
C GLU A 61 -10.81 -11.25 2.12
N ASP A 62 -11.54 -11.17 1.00
CA ASP A 62 -11.24 -10.21 -0.06
C ASP A 62 -11.73 -8.81 0.36
N THR A 63 -10.90 -7.80 0.13
CA THR A 63 -11.16 -6.40 0.47
C THR A 63 -11.01 -5.51 -0.76
N ILE A 64 -11.84 -4.47 -0.86
CA ILE A 64 -11.63 -3.38 -1.82
C ILE A 64 -10.77 -2.30 -1.15
N ALA A 65 -9.58 -2.05 -1.69
CA ALA A 65 -8.73 -0.94 -1.27
C ALA A 65 -8.74 0.17 -2.32
N ILE A 66 -8.77 1.41 -1.83
CA ILE A 66 -8.84 2.62 -2.65
C ILE A 66 -7.62 3.48 -2.36
N GLY A 67 -6.97 3.95 -3.42
CA GLY A 67 -5.80 4.83 -3.37
C GLY A 67 -5.95 6.00 -4.34
N GLY A 68 -5.03 6.97 -4.22
CA GLY A 68 -5.04 8.18 -5.04
C GLY A 68 -3.65 8.72 -5.33
N THR A 69 -3.58 9.58 -6.36
CA THR A 69 -2.37 10.30 -6.75
C THR A 69 -2.49 11.77 -6.38
N GLY A 70 -1.58 12.28 -5.55
CA GLY A 70 -1.58 13.69 -5.11
C GLY A 70 -2.70 14.00 -4.12
N GLY A 71 -3.95 14.06 -4.60
CA GLY A 71 -5.15 14.28 -3.80
C GLY A 71 -6.37 13.58 -4.39
N GLY A 72 -7.32 13.18 -3.53
CA GLY A 72 -8.50 12.41 -3.93
C GLY A 72 -8.21 10.91 -4.08
N ALA A 73 -9.02 10.22 -4.87
CA ALA A 73 -8.93 8.79 -5.14
C ALA A 73 -9.12 8.53 -6.64
N ASP A 74 -8.21 7.76 -7.23
CA ASP A 74 -8.17 7.50 -8.68
C ASP A 74 -7.98 6.00 -9.02
N THR A 75 -7.73 5.18 -8.00
CA THR A 75 -7.41 3.77 -8.13
C THR A 75 -8.20 2.95 -7.11
N ALA A 76 -8.80 1.86 -7.56
CA ALA A 76 -9.44 0.88 -6.68
C ALA A 76 -9.08 -0.54 -7.12
N ILE A 77 -8.74 -1.39 -6.16
CA ILE A 77 -8.34 -2.78 -6.38
C ILE A 77 -9.08 -3.71 -5.41
N VAL A 78 -9.35 -4.94 -5.85
CA VAL A 78 -9.72 -6.05 -4.97
C VAL A 78 -8.46 -6.79 -4.60
N LEU A 79 -8.22 -7.00 -3.31
CA LEU A 79 -7.08 -7.77 -2.82
C LEU A 79 -7.44 -8.58 -1.58
N GLN A 80 -6.73 -9.68 -1.36
CA GLN A 80 -6.63 -10.32 -0.06
C GLN A 80 -5.37 -9.81 0.64
N PRO A 81 -5.49 -8.93 1.66
CA PRO A 81 -4.34 -8.31 2.29
C PRO A 81 -3.69 -9.24 3.33
N SER A 82 -2.38 -9.05 3.56
CA SER A 82 -1.64 -9.64 4.69
C SER A 82 -1.00 -8.54 5.54
N ASN A 83 -0.46 -8.90 6.71
CA ASN A 83 0.29 -7.97 7.55
C ASN A 83 1.53 -7.46 6.80
N THR A 84 2.06 -6.29 7.19
CA THR A 84 3.22 -5.69 6.52
C THR A 84 4.46 -6.62 6.57
N HIS A 85 4.67 -7.34 7.67
CA HIS A 85 5.81 -8.26 7.82
C HIS A 85 5.72 -9.53 6.94
N THR A 86 4.51 -9.86 6.46
CA THR A 86 4.21 -10.96 5.55
C THR A 86 3.67 -10.44 4.21
N PHE A 87 4.05 -9.21 3.82
CA PHE A 87 3.46 -8.50 2.68
C PHE A 87 3.34 -9.34 1.40
N PHE A 88 4.33 -10.19 1.09
CA PHE A 88 4.34 -11.02 -0.13
C PHE A 88 3.28 -12.13 -0.16
N GLU A 89 2.53 -12.35 0.92
CA GLU A 89 1.33 -13.19 0.94
C GLU A 89 0.08 -12.46 0.41
N THR A 90 0.13 -11.12 0.34
CA THR A 90 -0.93 -10.29 -0.23
C THR A 90 -1.19 -10.68 -1.68
N ARG A 91 -2.47 -10.83 -2.05
CA ARG A 91 -2.87 -11.13 -3.42
C ARG A 91 -3.77 -10.05 -3.98
N ILE A 92 -3.28 -9.31 -4.97
CA ILE A 92 -4.12 -8.42 -5.79
C ILE A 92 -4.92 -9.32 -6.75
N LYS A 93 -6.25 -9.28 -6.66
CA LYS A 93 -7.15 -10.13 -7.44
C LYS A 93 -7.74 -9.42 -8.65
N GLU A 94 -8.05 -8.14 -8.50
CA GLU A 94 -8.67 -7.34 -9.56
C GLU A 94 -8.24 -5.89 -9.47
N ILE A 95 -8.11 -5.24 -10.63
CA ILE A 95 -7.98 -3.78 -10.72
C ILE A 95 -9.32 -3.25 -11.25
N ILE A 96 -10.10 -2.60 -10.39
CA ILE A 96 -11.42 -2.04 -10.72
C ILE A 96 -11.23 -0.80 -11.61
N CYS A 97 -10.34 0.09 -11.19
CA CYS A 97 -9.94 1.25 -11.95
C CYS A 97 -8.53 1.69 -11.58
N LYS A 98 -7.84 2.31 -12.54
CA LYS A 98 -6.59 3.07 -12.34
C LYS A 98 -6.44 4.12 -13.45
N PRO A 99 -5.63 5.17 -13.25
CA PRO A 99 -5.23 6.06 -14.34
C PRO A 99 -4.52 5.31 -15.47
N ARG A 100 -4.62 5.83 -16.70
CA ARG A 100 -3.96 5.23 -17.88
C ARG A 100 -2.46 5.53 -17.99
N GLY A 101 -2.05 6.69 -17.45
CA GLY A 101 -0.68 7.20 -17.50
C GLY A 101 0.27 6.49 -16.55
#